data_AF-Q73SM8-F1
#
_entry.id   AF-Q73SM8-F1
#
_cell.length_a   1.000
_cell.length_b   1.000
_cell.length_c   1.000
_cell.angle_alpha   90.00
_cell.angle_beta   90.00
_cell.angle_gamma   90.00
#
_symmetry.space_group_name_H-M   'P 1'
#
loop_
_entity.id
_entity.type
_entity.pdbx_description
1 polymer ?
#
loop_
_entity_poly.entity_id
_entity_poly.type
_entity_poly.pdbx_seq_one_letter_code
_entity_poly.pdbx_strand_id
1 'polypeptide(L)' 'MTELSAAEARPVLRAFPTEVPTGVGFMKRAGLVTDGRPEEFEALAGRCAVFRLDPA' A
#
# COMPACT_ATOMS: atom_id res chain seq x y z
N MET A 1 11.70 -12.59 4.22
CA MET A 1 10.33 -12.11 3.91
C MET A 1 9.56 -12.00 5.20
N THR A 2 9.17 -10.79 5.57
CA THR A 2 8.54 -10.51 6.87
C THR A 2 7.40 -9.52 6.66
N GLU A 3 6.22 -9.81 7.20
CA GLU A 3 5.11 -8.86 7.21
C GLU A 3 5.44 -7.71 8.16
N LEU A 4 5.27 -6.48 7.68
CA LEU A 4 5.46 -5.28 8.47
C LEU A 4 4.25 -5.04 9.38
N SER A 5 4.48 -4.46 10.56
CA SER A 5 3.37 -3.96 11.39
C SER A 5 2.61 -2.87 10.65
N ALA A 6 1.35 -2.62 11.05
CA ALA A 6 0.55 -1.55 10.44
C ALA A 6 1.22 -0.17 10.54
N ALA A 7 1.96 0.11 11.62
CA ALA A 7 2.69 1.36 11.79
C ALA A 7 3.84 1.50 10.77
N GLU A 8 4.59 0.43 10.52
CA GLU A 8 5.68 0.38 9.54
C GLU A 8 5.16 0.37 8.10
N ALA A 9 3.98 -0.22 7.85
CA ALA A 9 3.37 -0.31 6.53
C ALA A 9 2.80 1.04 6.02
N ARG A 10 2.32 1.92 6.91
CA ARG A 10 1.72 3.23 6.57
C ARG A 10 2.57 4.06 5.60
N PRO A 11 3.85 4.36 5.88
CA PRO A 11 4.66 5.17 4.96
C PRO A 11 4.88 4.49 3.60
N VAL A 12 4.98 3.16 3.56
CA VAL A 12 5.13 2.39 2.31
C VAL A 12 3.85 2.48 1.47
N LEU A 13 2.70 2.27 2.09
CA LEU A 13 1.39 2.38 1.44
C LEU A 13 1.15 3.81 0.94
N ARG A 14 1.52 4.83 1.73
CA ARG A 14 1.38 6.24 1.34
C ARG A 14 2.19 6.57 0.08
N ALA A 15 3.37 5.98 -0.09
CA ALA A 15 4.22 6.18 -1.27
C ALA A 15 3.74 5.41 -2.51
N PHE A 16 2.96 4.33 -2.33
CA PHE A 16 2.51 3.44 -3.39
C PHE A 16 1.90 4.14 -4.63
N PRO A 17 0.93 5.07 -4.52
CA PRO A 17 0.34 5.68 -5.71
C PRO A 17 1.33 6.52 -6.53
N THR A 18 2.42 6.98 -5.92
CA THR A 18 3.49 7.73 -6.59
C THR A 18 4.50 6.79 -7.24
N GLU A 19 4.98 5.79 -6.51
CA GLU A 19 6.04 4.87 -6.98
C GLU A 19 5.50 3.78 -7.92
N VAL A 20 4.21 3.43 -7.78
CA VAL A 20 3.56 2.35 -8.54
C VAL A 20 2.26 2.87 -9.19
N PRO A 21 2.32 3.88 -10.08
CA PRO A 21 1.14 4.53 -10.64
C PRO A 21 0.24 3.57 -11.43
N THR A 22 0.84 2.55 -12.06
CA THR A 22 0.11 1.49 -12.78
C THR A 22 -0.73 0.61 -11.85
N GLY A 23 -0.36 0.48 -10.58
CA GLY A 23 -1.09 -0.28 -9.56
C GLY A 23 -2.36 0.42 -9.06
N VAL A 24 -2.45 1.75 -9.17
CA VAL A 24 -3.60 2.52 -8.66
C VAL A 24 -4.91 2.11 -9.34
N GLY A 25 -4.88 1.90 -10.65
CA GLY A 25 -6.07 1.48 -11.40
C GLY A 25 -6.58 0.08 -11.02
N PHE A 26 -5.70 -0.82 -10.59
CA PHE A 26 -6.09 -2.12 -10.04
C PHE A 26 -6.78 -1.95 -8.68
N MET A 27 -6.16 -1.18 -7.78
CA MET A 27 -6.66 -0.95 -6.41
C MET A 27 -8.04 -0.27 -6.41
N LYS A 28 -8.30 0.64 -7.36
CA LYS A 28 -9.63 1.22 -7.60
C LYS A 28 -10.66 0.20 -8.04
N ARG A 29 -10.35 -0.62 -9.05
CA ARG A 29 -11.26 -1.67 -9.56
C ARG A 29 -11.55 -2.75 -8.52
N ALA A 30 -10.60 -3.01 -7.61
CA ALA A 30 -10.77 -3.89 -6.47
C ALA A 30 -11.62 -3.27 -5.33
N GLY A 31 -12.00 -2.00 -5.42
CA GLY A 31 -12.77 -1.30 -4.39
C GLY A 31 -11.99 -0.99 -3.11
N LEU A 32 -10.66 -0.99 -3.17
CA LEU A 32 -9.80 -0.70 -2.01
C LEU A 32 -9.61 0.80 -1.78
N VAL A 33 -9.60 1.59 -2.87
CA VAL A 33 -9.49 3.05 -2.85
C VAL A 33 -10.44 3.65 -3.91
N THR A 34 -10.82 4.91 -3.75
CA THR A 34 -11.73 5.60 -4.68
C THR A 34 -10.96 6.55 -5.60
N ASP A 35 -10.25 7.53 -5.03
CA ASP A 35 -9.58 8.59 -5.79
C ASP A 35 -8.12 8.25 -6.08
N GLY A 36 -7.55 7.32 -5.31
CA GLY A 36 -6.15 6.91 -5.42
C GLY A 36 -5.19 7.89 -4.75
N ARG A 37 -5.67 8.62 -3.74
CA ARG A 37 -4.85 9.57 -2.99
C ARG A 37 -3.96 8.86 -1.95
N PRO A 38 -2.77 9.38 -1.65
CA PRO A 38 -1.85 8.79 -0.66
C PRO A 38 -2.51 8.43 0.68
N GLU A 39 -3.44 9.26 1.16
CA GLU A 39 -4.16 9.04 2.42
C GLU A 39 -5.08 7.80 2.38
N GLU A 40 -5.68 7.51 1.23
CA GLU A 40 -6.54 6.33 1.07
C GLU A 40 -5.71 5.05 1.14
N PHE A 41 -4.51 5.06 0.54
CA PHE A 41 -3.60 3.92 0.63
C PHE A 41 -3.03 3.76 2.04
N GLU A 42 -2.62 4.85 2.69
CA GLU A 42 -2.15 4.81 4.07
C GLU A 42 -3.22 4.22 5.02
N ALA A 43 -4.49 4.53 4.80
CA ALA A 43 -5.62 3.99 5.55
C ALA A 43 -5.85 2.48 5.33
N LEU A 44 -5.20 1.85 4.35
CA LEU A 44 -5.20 0.40 4.16
C LEU A 44 -4.28 -0.34 5.12
N ALA A 45 -3.47 0.35 5.94
CA ALA A 45 -2.63 -0.30 6.93
C ALA A 45 -3.48 -1.19 7.87
N GLY A 46 -3.07 -2.46 8.03
CA GLY A 46 -3.84 -3.48 8.76
C GLY A 46 -4.94 -4.17 7.96
N ARG A 47 -5.15 -3.78 6.70
CA ARG A 47 -6.04 -4.47 5.72
C ARG A 47 -5.28 -4.94 4.48
N CYS A 48 -4.31 -4.15 4.01
CA CYS A 48 -3.40 -4.49 2.93
C CYS A 48 -2.02 -4.82 3.54
N ALA A 49 -1.64 -6.09 3.49
CA ALA A 49 -0.38 -6.56 4.05
C ALA A 49 0.81 -6.06 3.21
N VAL A 50 1.84 -5.58 3.89
CA VAL A 50 3.10 -5.13 3.28
C VAL A 50 4.21 -6.02 3.79
N PHE A 51 5.01 -6.56 2.86
CA PHE A 51 6.10 -7.46 3.20
C PHE A 51 7.44 -6.80 2.87
N ARG A 52 8.38 -6.84 3.82
CA ARG A 52 9.80 -6.59 3.54
C ARG A 52 10.43 -7.87 3.01
N LEU A 53 11.13 -7.73 1.89
CA LEU A 53 11.97 -8.78 1.32
C LEU A 53 13.41 -8.45 1.66
N ASP A 54 13.99 -9.18 2.60
CA ASP A 54 15.42 -9.07 2.91
C ASP A 54 16.22 -9.85 1.85
N PRO A 55 17.42 -9.36 1.45
CA PRO A 55 18.31 -10.09 0.56
C PRO A 55 18.68 -11.48 1.10
N ALA A 56 19.02 -12.39 0.20
CA ALA A 56 19.49 -13.75 0.52
C ALA A 56 20.92 -13.74 1.08
#